data_AF-A0A669EKT5-F1
#
_entry.id   AF-A0A669EKT5-F1
#
_cell.length_a   1.000
_cell.length_b   1.000
_cell.length_c   1.000
_cell.angle_alpha   90.00
_cell.angle_beta   90.00
_cell.angle_gamma   90.00
#
_symmetry.space_group_name_H-M   'P 1'
#
loop_
_entity.id
_entity.type
_entity.pdbx_description
1 polymer ?
#
loop_
_entity_poly.entity_id
_entity_poly.type
_entity_poly.pdbx_seq_one_letter_code
_entity_poly.pdbx_strand_id
1 'polypeptide(L)'
;MMKEPVEEPLIKAASSAEEELVRVRTAFVWRVSTEILKQLLEALVTDGVLNELEKDSILEGNPVRADKARCFIDTVRKKGDKASRIMIRHLQIKDQSLFSQLHLYSDPSAQQGKVTFFL
;
A
#
# COMPACT_ATOMS: atom_id res chain seq x y z
N MET A 1 -26.36 7.24 42.27
CA MET A 1 -26.30 7.33 40.79
C MET A 1 -24.93 6.82 40.36
N MET A 2 -24.89 5.65 39.74
CA MET A 2 -23.64 5.06 39.24
C MET A 2 -23.28 5.82 37.95
N LYS A 3 -22.12 6.49 37.92
CA LYS A 3 -21.59 7.01 36.66
C LYS A 3 -21.26 5.81 35.78
N GLU A 4 -21.86 5.74 34.60
CA GLU A 4 -21.34 4.86 33.55
C GLU A 4 -19.89 5.26 33.24
N PRO A 5 -18.98 4.30 33.04
CA PRO A 5 -17.67 4.61 32.50
C PRO A 5 -17.89 5.07 31.06
N VAL A 6 -17.59 6.34 30.82
CA VAL A 6 -17.46 6.87 29.46
C VAL A 6 -16.27 6.15 28.85
N GLU A 7 -16.52 5.20 27.94
CA GLU A 7 -15.45 4.67 27.09
C GLU A 7 -14.95 5.83 26.22
N GLU A 8 -13.79 6.36 26.58
CA GLU A 8 -13.07 7.32 25.77
C GLU A 8 -12.75 6.70 24.40
N PRO A 9 -12.91 7.43 23.29
CA PRO A 9 -12.60 6.91 21.97
C PRO A 9 -11.14 6.48 21.94
N LEU A 10 -10.91 5.18 21.72
CA LEU A 10 -9.60 4.61 21.50
C LEU A 10 -8.94 5.40 20.37
N ILE A 11 -7.92 6.20 20.69
CA ILE A 11 -7.08 6.87 19.71
C ILE A 11 -6.51 5.76 18.83
N LYS A 12 -7.07 5.57 17.63
CA LYS A 12 -6.57 4.60 16.67
C LYS A 12 -5.14 5.01 16.38
N ALA A 13 -4.18 4.28 16.92
CA ALA A 13 -2.77 4.47 16.63
C ALA A 13 -2.62 4.58 15.11
N ALA A 14 -1.82 5.54 14.64
CA ALA A 14 -1.58 5.72 13.22
C ALA A 14 -1.09 4.40 12.65
N SER A 15 -1.96 3.72 11.89
CA SER A 15 -1.70 2.43 11.28
C SER A 15 -0.53 2.58 10.32
N SER A 16 0.51 1.76 10.50
CA SER A 16 1.66 1.75 9.60
C SER A 16 1.22 1.35 8.20
N ALA A 17 1.95 1.80 7.17
CA ALA A 17 1.62 1.40 5.80
C ALA A 17 1.71 -0.13 5.61
N GLU A 18 2.53 -0.80 6.42
CA GLU A 18 2.60 -2.25 6.45
C GLU A 18 1.26 -2.87 6.89
N GLU A 19 0.68 -2.37 7.99
CA GLU A 19 -0.63 -2.80 8.50
C GLU A 19 -1.77 -2.45 7.54
N GLU A 20 -1.70 -1.30 6.88
CA GLU A 20 -2.62 -0.93 5.79
C GLU A 20 -2.59 -1.99 4.68
N LEU A 21 -1.40 -2.40 4.22
CA LEU A 21 -1.26 -3.45 3.22
C LEU A 21 -1.74 -4.82 3.69
N VAL A 22 -1.57 -5.18 4.98
CA VAL A 22 -2.18 -6.39 5.56
C VAL A 22 -3.69 -6.33 5.42
N ARG A 23 -4.29 -5.21 5.85
CA ARG A 23 -5.75 -5.04 5.87
C ARG A 23 -6.35 -5.14 4.46
N VAL A 24 -5.75 -4.49 3.48
CA VAL A 24 -6.32 -4.42 2.13
C VAL A 24 -5.92 -5.60 1.23
N ARG A 25 -4.99 -6.46 1.68
CA ARG A 25 -4.38 -7.53 0.87
C ARG A 25 -5.38 -8.35 0.06
N THR A 26 -6.41 -8.87 0.72
CA THR A 26 -7.42 -9.72 0.06
C THR A 26 -8.17 -8.94 -1.02
N ALA A 27 -8.60 -7.72 -0.71
CA ALA A 27 -9.33 -6.87 -1.66
C ALA A 27 -8.45 -6.45 -2.84
N PHE A 28 -7.18 -6.11 -2.59
CA PHE A 28 -6.20 -5.79 -3.61
C PHE A 28 -6.02 -6.96 -4.59
N VAL A 29 -5.80 -8.19 -4.07
CA VAL A 29 -5.64 -9.40 -4.90
C VAL A 29 -6.86 -9.64 -5.78
N TRP A 30 -8.06 -9.43 -5.26
CA TRP A 30 -9.28 -9.61 -6.03
C TRP A 30 -9.45 -8.55 -7.13
N ARG A 31 -9.15 -7.29 -6.82
CA ARG A 31 -9.55 -6.13 -7.65
C ARG A 31 -8.47 -5.64 -8.60
N VAL A 32 -7.19 -5.82 -8.29
CA VAL A 32 -6.11 -5.26 -9.12
C VAL A 32 -6.11 -5.89 -10.52
N SER A 33 -6.13 -5.05 -11.55
CA SER A 33 -6.01 -5.53 -12.92
C SER A 33 -4.58 -5.97 -13.21
N THR A 34 -4.38 -6.82 -14.23
CA THR A 34 -3.03 -7.22 -14.67
C THR A 34 -2.20 -6.00 -15.08
N GLU A 35 -2.83 -5.01 -15.70
CA GLU A 35 -2.18 -3.78 -16.16
C GLU A 35 -1.65 -2.96 -14.99
N ILE A 36 -2.50 -2.66 -14.00
CA ILE A 36 -2.09 -1.91 -12.81
C ILE A 36 -1.03 -2.66 -12.02
N LEU A 37 -1.13 -3.99 -11.90
CA LEU A 37 -0.10 -4.80 -11.24
C LEU A 37 1.27 -4.67 -11.92
N LYS A 38 1.33 -4.75 -13.25
CA LYS A 38 2.58 -4.56 -14.02
C LYS A 38 3.13 -3.15 -13.83
N GLN A 39 2.29 -2.12 -13.95
CA GLN A 39 2.73 -0.74 -13.77
C GLN A 39 3.25 -0.45 -12.36
N LEU A 40 2.71 -1.12 -11.34
CA LEU A 40 3.20 -1.01 -9.96
C LEU A 40 4.55 -1.71 -9.79
N LEU A 41 4.73 -2.90 -10.38
CA LEU A 41 6.01 -3.61 -10.38
C LEU A 41 7.12 -2.75 -10.99
N GLU A 42 6.91 -2.18 -12.19
CA GLU A 42 7.89 -1.31 -12.84
C GLU A 42 8.24 -0.08 -12.00
N ALA A 43 7.23 0.56 -11.39
CA ALA A 43 7.44 1.73 -10.57
C ALA A 43 8.24 1.43 -9.29
N LEU A 44 7.98 0.28 -8.66
CA LEU A 44 8.71 -0.13 -7.46
C LEU A 44 10.13 -0.61 -7.76
N VAL A 45 10.40 -1.09 -8.98
CA VAL A 45 11.78 -1.31 -9.43
C VAL A 45 12.49 0.01 -9.68
N THR A 46 11.84 0.96 -10.35
CA THR A 46 12.37 2.30 -10.61
C THR A 46 12.73 3.02 -9.30
N ASP A 47 11.90 2.90 -8.27
CA ASP A 47 12.14 3.48 -6.95
C ASP A 47 13.11 2.66 -6.07
N GLY A 48 13.67 1.55 -6.59
CA GLY A 48 14.61 0.68 -5.89
C GLY A 48 14.02 -0.11 -4.72
N VAL A 49 12.69 -0.23 -4.64
CA VAL A 49 12.00 -1.04 -3.63
C VAL A 49 12.11 -2.52 -4.01
N LEU A 50 11.85 -2.85 -5.27
CA LEU A 50 12.08 -4.17 -5.85
C LEU A 50 13.35 -4.11 -6.70
N ASN A 51 14.03 -5.25 -6.83
CA ASN A 51 14.99 -5.44 -7.92
C ASN A 51 14.35 -6.22 -9.09
N GLU A 52 15.02 -6.27 -10.23
CA GLU A 52 14.51 -6.98 -11.42
C GLU A 52 14.28 -8.47 -11.15
N LEU A 53 15.16 -9.14 -10.40
CA LEU A 53 15.00 -10.57 -10.07
C LEU A 53 13.75 -10.83 -9.23
N GLU A 54 13.42 -9.94 -8.29
CA GLU A 54 12.19 -10.03 -7.49
C GLU A 54 10.95 -9.83 -8.35
N LYS A 55 10.98 -8.86 -9.28
CA LYS A 55 9.90 -8.63 -10.24
C LYS A 55 9.69 -9.84 -11.15
N ASP A 56 10.77 -10.39 -11.73
CA ASP A 56 10.72 -11.57 -12.59
C ASP A 56 10.20 -12.78 -11.81
N SER A 57 10.69 -13.00 -10.59
CA SER A 57 10.19 -14.06 -9.71
C SER A 57 8.68 -13.94 -9.42
N ILE A 58 8.17 -12.73 -9.24
CA ILE A 58 6.73 -12.48 -9.05
C ILE A 58 5.95 -12.81 -10.32
N LEU A 59 6.43 -12.38 -11.49
CA LEU A 59 5.74 -12.53 -12.77
C LEU A 59 5.77 -13.97 -13.30
N GLU A 60 6.92 -14.63 -13.21
CA GLU A 60 7.16 -15.96 -13.78
C GLU A 60 6.85 -17.07 -12.78
N GLY A 61 7.10 -16.84 -11.49
CA GLY A 61 6.87 -17.84 -10.43
C GLY A 61 5.41 -18.11 -10.09
N ASN A 62 4.47 -17.34 -10.65
CA ASN A 62 3.04 -17.46 -10.37
C ASN A 62 2.24 -17.51 -11.68
N PRO A 63 1.41 -18.52 -11.96
CA PRO A 63 0.72 -18.65 -13.25
C PRO A 63 -0.45 -17.65 -13.38
N VAL A 64 -1.24 -17.46 -12.32
CA VAL A 64 -2.46 -16.63 -12.35
C VAL A 64 -2.26 -15.24 -11.75
N ARG A 65 -3.06 -14.26 -12.22
CA ARG A 65 -3.02 -12.85 -11.76
C ARG A 65 -3.11 -12.72 -10.24
N ALA A 66 -4.02 -13.47 -9.61
CA ALA A 66 -4.24 -13.38 -8.16
C ALA A 66 -3.01 -13.81 -7.35
N ASP A 67 -2.30 -14.85 -7.79
CA ASP A 67 -1.10 -15.33 -7.14
C ASP A 67 0.06 -14.34 -7.31
N LYS A 68 0.21 -13.76 -8.51
CA LYS A 68 1.15 -12.66 -8.77
C LYS A 68 0.87 -11.47 -7.84
N ALA A 69 -0.39 -11.04 -7.74
CA ALA A 69 -0.80 -9.91 -6.90
C ALA A 69 -0.53 -10.18 -5.40
N ARG A 70 -0.75 -11.43 -4.97
CA ARG A 70 -0.48 -11.87 -3.60
C ARG A 70 1.02 -11.86 -3.30
N CYS A 71 1.82 -12.44 -4.19
CA CYS A 71 3.27 -12.45 -4.07
C CYS A 71 3.82 -11.02 -4.03
N PHE A 72 3.37 -10.17 -4.94
CA PHE A 72 3.74 -8.76 -5.01
C PHE A 72 3.52 -8.01 -3.69
N ILE A 73 2.29 -7.99 -3.18
CA ILE A 73 1.96 -7.23 -1.97
C ILE A 73 2.67 -7.80 -0.73
N ASP A 74 2.82 -9.12 -0.63
CA ASP A 74 3.55 -9.75 0.48
C ASP A 74 5.05 -9.43 0.42
N THR A 75 5.65 -9.37 -0.77
CA THR A 75 7.07 -9.00 -0.95
C THR A 75 7.31 -7.54 -0.56
N VAL A 76 6.48 -6.61 -1.05
CA VAL A 76 6.59 -5.19 -0.67
C VAL A 76 6.39 -5.00 0.83
N ARG A 77 5.38 -5.67 1.42
CA ARG A 77 5.11 -5.60 2.86
C ARG A 77 6.32 -6.04 3.68
N LYS A 78 6.94 -7.17 3.33
CA LYS A 78 8.12 -7.71 4.05
C LYS A 78 9.35 -6.81 4.01
N LYS A 79 9.43 -5.87 3.07
CA LYS A 79 10.48 -4.84 3.02
C LYS A 79 10.20 -3.66 3.96
N GLY A 80 9.04 -3.66 4.62
CA GLY A 80 8.69 -2.76 5.70
C GLY A 80 7.86 -1.55 5.28
N ASP A 81 7.63 -0.70 6.26
CA ASP A 81 6.71 0.42 6.23
C ASP A 81 7.07 1.49 5.17
N LYS A 82 8.35 1.77 4.93
CA LYS A 82 8.78 2.69 3.86
C LYS A 82 8.42 2.17 2.47
N ALA A 83 8.72 0.90 2.18
CA ALA A 83 8.37 0.26 0.91
C ALA A 83 6.85 0.23 0.70
N SER A 84 6.12 -0.10 1.77
CA SER A 84 4.66 -0.12 1.80
C SER A 84 4.05 1.24 1.47
N ARG A 85 4.56 2.34 2.07
CA ARG A 85 4.14 3.71 1.74
C ARG A 85 4.35 4.06 0.26
N ILE A 86 5.50 3.67 -0.29
CA ILE A 86 5.83 3.95 -1.71
C ILE A 86 4.84 3.23 -2.63
N MET A 87 4.53 1.95 -2.35
CA MET A 87 3.50 1.22 -3.10
C MET A 87 2.13 1.90 -3.03
N ILE A 88 1.68 2.28 -1.83
CA ILE A 88 0.38 2.93 -1.64
C ILE A 88 0.30 4.24 -2.43
N ARG A 89 1.37 5.04 -2.43
CA ARG A 89 1.48 6.27 -3.23
C ARG A 89 1.38 5.98 -4.73
N HIS A 90 2.13 4.99 -5.24
CA HIS A 90 2.05 4.63 -6.66
C HIS A 90 0.68 4.10 -7.06
N LEU A 91 0.03 3.34 -6.18
CA LEU A 91 -1.33 2.87 -6.41
C LEU A 91 -2.31 4.04 -6.52
N GLN A 92 -2.20 5.03 -5.63
CA GLN A 92 -3.00 6.25 -5.71
C GLN A 92 -2.84 6.97 -7.06
N ILE A 93 -1.60 7.09 -7.54
CA ILE A 93 -1.27 7.78 -8.80
C ILE A 93 -1.78 6.99 -10.03
N LYS A 94 -1.59 5.67 -10.04
CA LYS A 94 -1.88 4.81 -11.20
C LYS A 94 -3.36 4.41 -11.28
N ASP A 95 -4.01 4.23 -10.14
CA ASP A 95 -5.41 3.84 -10.06
C ASP A 95 -6.07 4.40 -8.78
N GLN A 96 -6.44 5.68 -8.86
CA GLN A 96 -7.17 6.37 -7.79
C GLN A 96 -8.49 5.68 -7.43
N SER A 97 -9.13 5.00 -8.39
CA SER A 97 -10.38 4.27 -8.16
C SER A 97 -10.14 3.06 -7.26
N LEU A 98 -9.16 2.23 -7.59
CA LEU A 98 -8.78 1.09 -6.76
C LEU A 98 -8.29 1.55 -5.39
N PHE A 99 -7.44 2.59 -5.32
CA PHE A 99 -7.00 3.17 -4.05
C PHE A 99 -8.19 3.54 -3.15
N SER A 100 -9.20 4.20 -3.72
CA SER A 100 -10.42 4.60 -3.01
C SER A 100 -11.23 3.38 -2.56
N GLN A 101 -11.40 2.38 -3.44
CA GLN A 101 -12.09 1.13 -3.10
C GLN A 101 -11.42 0.33 -1.99
N LEU A 102 -10.10 0.48 -1.83
CA LEU A 102 -9.34 -0.14 -0.75
C LEU A 102 -9.35 0.68 0.55
N HIS A 103 -9.95 1.87 0.55
CA HIS A 103 -10.02 2.78 1.70
C HIS A 103 -8.63 3.12 2.26
N LEU A 104 -7.67 3.39 1.37
CA LEU A 104 -6.28 3.71 1.72
C LEU A 104 -6.05 5.20 1.99
N TYR A 105 -7.10 5.97 2.26
CA TYR A 105 -7.00 7.40 2.53
C TYR A 105 -5.97 7.68 3.62
N SER A 106 -4.90 8.39 3.25
CA SER A 106 -3.99 8.96 4.24
C SER A 106 -4.79 9.90 5.12
N ASP A 107 -4.68 9.72 6.44
CA ASP A 107 -5.05 10.78 7.36
C ASP A 107 -4.22 12.03 6.96
N PRO A 108 -4.82 13.17 6.58
CA PRO A 108 -4.10 14.33 6.05
C PRO A 108 -3.02 14.88 6.99
N SER A 109 -3.02 14.46 8.26
CA SER A 109 -2.06 14.84 9.30
C SER A 109 -0.62 14.35 9.01
N ALA A 110 -0.41 13.38 8.11
CA ALA A 110 0.92 12.86 7.79
C ALA A 110 1.69 13.64 6.70
N GLN A 111 1.07 14.66 6.06
CA GLN A 111 1.75 15.51 5.08
C GLN A 111 2.13 16.88 5.67
N GLN A 112 3.09 16.90 6.59
CA GLN A 112 3.87 18.10 6.89
C GLN A 112 5.32 17.92 6.45
N GLY A 113 5.52 17.82 5.14
CA GLY A 113 6.80 18.09 4.50
C GLY A 113 6.67 19.40 3.74
N LYS A 114 6.92 20.54 4.40
CA LYS A 114 6.99 21.85 3.73
C LYS A 114 8.10 21.81 2.68
N VAL A 115 7.75 21.87 1.40
CA VAL A 115 8.70 22.30 0.36
C VAL A 115 8.66 23.83 0.37
N THR A 116 9.59 24.42 1.12
CA THR A 116 9.82 25.87 1.06
C THR A 116 10.60 26.15 -0.22
N PHE A 117 9.92 26.67 -1.25
CA PHE A 117 10.61 27.36 -2.32
C PHE A 117 10.93 28.77 -1.81
N PHE A 118 12.22 29.04 -1.63
CA PHE A 118 12.70 30.41 -1.51
C PHE A 118 12.78 30.98 -2.93
N LEU A 119 11.99 32.03 -3.19
CA LEU A 119 12.22 32.96 -4.30
C LEU A 119 13.04 34.13 -3.77
#